data_AF-A0A2T5LUQ2-F1
#
_entry.id   AF-A0A2T5LUQ2-F1
#
_cell.length_a   1.000
_cell.length_b   1.000
_cell.length_c   1.000
_cell.angle_alpha   90.00
_cell.angle_beta   90.00
_cell.angle_gamma   90.00
#
_symmetry.space_group_name_H-M   'P 1'
#
loop_
_entity.id
_entity.type
_entity.pdbx_description
1 polymer ?
#
loop_
_entity_poly.entity_id
_entity_poly.type
_entity_poly.pdbx_seq_one_letter_code
_entity_poly.pdbx_strand_id
1 'polypeptide(L)'
;METETGCQCSVGALKIMNELRNVHTVVEVETILGLVERIHALGHTMLKCKECRASPGSSLMTLPALAEQCLSLFEALCLAYNITRKNSFFEPPILAFEQSLHQFLCIRSKMQLGQMELDDDETTVLVRVLLGKNLMKLLELLKALRSLYKECGQSHRAGVSGLRACEAPVESIIHRLAVFMEQIDVESGMEDAEGD
;
A
#
# COMPACT_ATOMS: atom_id res chain seq x y z
N MET A 1 14.88 -20.51 33.82
CA MET A 1 14.22 -19.20 33.72
C MET A 1 14.30 -18.83 32.25
N GLU A 2 13.37 -19.35 31.46
CA GLU A 2 13.30 -19.10 30.02
C GLU A 2 12.60 -17.75 29.86
N THR A 3 13.34 -16.74 29.41
CA THR A 3 12.78 -15.43 29.12
C THR A 3 11.70 -15.59 28.06
N GLU A 4 10.51 -15.07 28.35
CA GLU A 4 9.39 -14.91 27.42
C GLU A 4 9.87 -14.21 26.13
N THR A 5 10.34 -14.97 25.15
CA THR A 5 10.67 -14.41 23.83
C THR A 5 9.37 -14.26 23.08
N GLY A 6 8.71 -13.12 23.28
CA GLY A 6 7.57 -12.71 22.47
C GLY A 6 7.94 -12.62 20.98
N CYS A 7 6.92 -12.54 20.13
CA CYS A 7 7.06 -12.55 18.70
C CYS A 7 7.85 -11.33 18.19
N GLN A 8 8.75 -11.56 17.23
CA GLN A 8 9.57 -10.49 16.63
C GLN A 8 8.81 -9.67 15.57
N CYS A 9 7.52 -9.95 15.37
CA CYS A 9 6.66 -9.29 14.39
C CYS A 9 6.56 -7.78 14.61
N SER A 10 6.45 -7.35 15.87
CA SER A 10 6.40 -5.93 16.26
C SER A 10 7.69 -5.20 15.92
N VAL A 11 8.85 -5.83 16.15
CA VAL A 11 10.17 -5.30 15.81
C VAL A 11 10.31 -5.16 14.30
N GLY A 12 9.86 -6.16 13.54
CA GLY A 12 9.81 -6.11 12.07
C GLY A 12 8.95 -4.95 11.56
N ALA A 13 7.77 -4.75 12.14
CA ALA A 13 6.88 -3.65 11.79
C ALA A 13 7.49 -2.28 12.10
N LEU A 14 8.09 -2.13 13.28
CA LEU A 14 8.79 -0.90 13.68
C LEU A 14 9.96 -0.57 12.75
N LYS A 15 10.73 -1.59 12.34
CA LYS A 15 11.83 -1.42 11.39
C LYS A 15 11.33 -0.87 10.06
N ILE A 16 10.28 -1.45 9.49
CA ILE A 16 9.70 -0.98 8.22
C ILE A 16 9.11 0.43 8.37
N MET A 17 8.39 0.71 9.46
CA MET A 17 7.87 2.07 9.72
C MET A 17 8.99 3.10 9.84
N ASN A 18 10.10 2.75 10.49
CA ASN A 18 11.25 3.63 10.60
C ASN A 18 11.91 3.84 9.23
N GLU A 19 12.06 2.80 8.43
CA GLU A 19 12.58 2.93 7.07
C GLU A 19 11.69 3.86 6.24
N LEU A 20 10.37 3.66 6.24
CA LEU A 20 9.39 4.53 5.56
C LEU A 20 9.50 6.01 5.95
N ARG A 21 9.68 6.30 7.24
CA ARG A 21 9.90 7.67 7.74
C ARG A 21 11.21 8.27 7.28
N ASN A 22 12.21 7.43 7.03
CA ASN A 22 13.53 7.84 6.57
C ASN A 22 13.69 7.74 5.05
N VAL A 23 12.68 7.26 4.32
CA VAL A 23 12.67 7.32 2.86
C VAL A 23 12.72 8.79 2.49
N HIS A 24 13.77 9.16 1.75
CA HIS A 24 13.95 10.52 1.28
C HIS A 24 12.73 10.94 0.46
N THR A 25 12.48 12.25 0.38
CA THR A 25 11.44 12.81 -0.51
C THR A 25 11.65 12.36 -1.96
N VAL A 26 12.83 11.91 -2.36
CA VAL A 26 13.12 11.37 -3.68
C VAL A 26 13.35 9.84 -3.60
N VAL A 27 12.58 9.06 -4.36
CA VAL A 27 12.52 7.59 -4.24
C VAL A 27 12.60 6.89 -5.59
N GLU A 28 13.32 5.78 -5.66
CA GLU A 28 13.38 4.92 -6.85
C GLU A 28 12.24 3.91 -6.89
N VAL A 29 11.83 3.49 -8.10
CA VAL A 29 10.76 2.50 -8.29
C VAL A 29 11.08 1.20 -7.56
N GLU A 30 12.30 0.71 -7.66
CA GLU A 30 12.73 -0.54 -7.01
C GLU A 30 12.55 -0.46 -5.48
N THR A 31 12.86 0.69 -4.88
CA THR A 31 12.68 0.91 -3.45
C THR A 31 11.20 0.82 -3.05
N ILE A 32 10.31 1.42 -3.84
CA ILE A 32 8.86 1.36 -3.61
C ILE A 32 8.36 -0.10 -3.68
N LEU A 33 8.72 -0.81 -4.75
CA LEU A 33 8.28 -2.20 -4.96
C LEU A 33 8.85 -3.14 -3.89
N GLY A 34 10.13 -2.98 -3.53
CA GLY A 34 10.78 -3.76 -2.49
C GLY A 34 10.18 -3.52 -1.11
N LEU A 35 9.78 -2.28 -0.80
CA LEU A 35 9.09 -1.95 0.44
C LEU A 35 7.74 -2.64 0.54
N VAL A 36 6.93 -2.60 -0.53
CA VAL A 36 5.60 -3.23 -0.55
C VAL A 36 5.72 -4.74 -0.38
N GLU A 37 6.68 -5.38 -1.03
CA GLU A 37 6.94 -6.81 -0.87
C GLU A 37 7.25 -7.16 0.59
N ARG A 38 8.09 -6.37 1.25
CA ARG A 38 8.44 -6.58 2.65
C ARG A 38 7.27 -6.34 3.60
N ILE A 39 6.44 -5.33 3.34
CA ILE A 39 5.19 -5.10 4.09
C ILE A 39 4.25 -6.30 3.94
N HIS A 40 4.09 -6.80 2.71
CA HIS A 40 3.25 -7.96 2.43
C HIS A 40 3.75 -9.23 3.13
N ALA A 41 5.05 -9.53 3.03
CA ALA A 41 5.67 -10.68 3.68
C ALA A 41 5.59 -10.61 5.22
N LEU A 42 5.87 -9.43 5.79
CA LEU A 42 5.71 -9.18 7.21
C LEU A 42 4.24 -9.37 7.61
N GLY A 43 3.31 -8.73 6.91
CA GLY A 43 1.88 -8.81 7.21
C GLY A 43 1.37 -10.25 7.20
N HIS A 44 1.75 -11.06 6.21
CA HIS A 44 1.41 -12.48 6.20
C HIS A 44 1.97 -13.25 7.40
N THR A 45 3.20 -12.92 7.81
CA THR A 45 3.82 -13.53 9.00
C THR A 45 3.04 -13.15 10.26
N MET A 46 2.64 -11.88 10.38
CA MET A 46 1.84 -11.38 11.51
C MET A 46 0.46 -12.02 11.57
N LEU A 47 -0.22 -12.17 10.43
CA LEU A 47 -1.54 -12.82 10.35
C LEU A 47 -1.51 -14.30 10.74
N LYS A 48 -0.36 -14.97 10.57
CA LYS A 48 -0.14 -16.38 10.99
C LYS A 48 0.39 -16.51 12.42
N CYS A 49 0.89 -15.42 13.01
CA CYS A 49 1.50 -15.42 14.33
C CYS A 49 0.44 -15.55 15.43
N LYS A 50 0.60 -16.56 16.29
CA LYS A 50 -0.34 -16.82 17.41
C LYS A 50 -0.42 -15.64 18.37
N GLU A 51 0.70 -15.00 18.68
CA GLU A 51 0.76 -13.86 19.60
C GLU A 51 0.12 -12.60 19.00
N CYS A 52 0.40 -12.29 17.72
CA CYS A 52 -0.25 -11.17 17.04
C CYS A 52 -1.77 -11.36 16.93
N ARG A 53 -2.24 -12.59 16.74
CA ARG A 53 -3.67 -12.92 16.73
C ARG A 53 -4.30 -12.86 18.12
N ALA A 54 -3.55 -13.18 19.17
CA ALA A 54 -4.03 -13.08 20.55
C ALA A 54 -4.22 -11.63 21.00
N SER A 55 -3.41 -10.70 20.48
CA SER A 55 -3.54 -9.26 20.71
C SER A 55 -3.49 -8.44 19.41
N PRO A 56 -4.58 -8.45 18.62
CA PRO A 56 -4.63 -7.76 17.33
C PRO A 56 -4.42 -6.24 17.43
N GLY A 57 -4.86 -5.64 18.54
CA GLY A 57 -4.80 -4.19 18.75
C GLY A 57 -3.40 -3.59 18.94
N SER A 58 -2.35 -4.42 19.09
CA SER A 58 -0.98 -3.91 19.29
C SER A 58 -0.17 -3.90 17.99
N SER A 59 0.08 -5.08 17.42
CA SER A 59 1.02 -5.25 16.32
C SER A 59 0.31 -5.17 14.96
N LEU A 60 -0.89 -5.77 14.83
CA LEU A 60 -1.59 -5.78 13.53
C LEU A 60 -2.12 -4.40 13.13
N MET A 61 -2.23 -3.47 14.08
CA MET A 61 -2.61 -2.07 13.85
C MET A 61 -1.60 -1.27 13.03
N THR A 62 -0.37 -1.76 12.87
CA THR A 62 0.61 -1.08 12.02
C THR A 62 0.38 -1.35 10.54
N LEU A 63 -0.27 -2.47 10.17
CA LEU A 63 -0.47 -2.84 8.77
C LEU A 63 -1.33 -1.84 7.97
N PRO A 64 -2.45 -1.30 8.52
CA PRO A 64 -3.21 -0.25 7.85
C PRO A 64 -2.37 1.01 7.62
N ALA A 65 -1.62 1.48 8.62
CA ALA A 65 -0.77 2.65 8.50
C ALA A 65 0.37 2.48 7.47
N LEU A 66 0.90 1.27 7.34
CA LEU A 66 1.89 0.92 6.32
C LEU A 66 1.26 0.91 4.92
N ALA A 67 0.09 0.29 4.77
CA ALA A 67 -0.63 0.26 3.49
C ALA A 67 -1.07 1.65 3.02
N GLU A 68 -1.45 2.53 3.95
CA GLU A 68 -1.77 3.93 3.64
C GLU A 68 -0.56 4.70 3.12
N GLN A 69 0.62 4.52 3.72
CA GLN A 69 1.85 5.14 3.20
C GLN A 69 2.25 4.62 1.82
N CYS A 70 1.96 3.34 1.52
CA CYS A 70 2.16 2.81 0.17
C CYS A 70 1.30 3.52 -0.88
N LEU A 71 0.09 4.00 -0.55
CA LEU A 71 -0.74 4.75 -1.50
C LEU A 71 -0.06 6.05 -1.95
N SER A 72 0.60 6.77 -1.04
CA SER A 72 1.35 7.98 -1.37
C SER A 72 2.57 7.69 -2.25
N LEU A 73 3.25 6.57 -2.03
CA LEU A 73 4.35 6.12 -2.90
C LEU A 73 3.87 5.71 -4.30
N PHE A 74 2.72 5.03 -4.37
CA PHE A 74 2.09 4.67 -5.63
C PHE A 74 1.63 5.87 -6.44
N GLU A 75 1.13 6.91 -5.79
CA GLU A 75 0.82 8.17 -6.44
C GLU A 75 2.07 8.84 -7.03
N ALA A 76 3.17 8.89 -6.27
CA ALA A 76 4.44 9.39 -6.80
C ALA A 76 4.93 8.57 -8.00
N LEU A 77 4.75 7.24 -7.96
CA LEU A 77 5.06 6.36 -9.07
C LEU A 77 4.19 6.64 -10.30
N CYS A 78 2.87 6.81 -10.14
CA CYS A 78 1.99 7.18 -11.25
C CYS A 78 2.43 8.48 -11.92
N LEU A 79 2.79 9.49 -11.12
CA LEU A 79 3.23 10.78 -11.63
C LEU A 79 4.54 10.68 -12.41
N ALA A 80 5.52 9.91 -11.91
CA ALA A 80 6.80 9.72 -12.59
C ALA A 80 6.69 8.98 -13.94
N TYR A 81 5.61 8.20 -14.11
CA TYR A 81 5.36 7.40 -15.30
C TYR A 81 4.18 7.88 -16.15
N ASN A 82 3.68 9.10 -15.92
CA ASN A 82 2.54 9.68 -16.63
C ASN A 82 1.30 8.75 -16.66
N ILE A 83 1.10 7.96 -15.59
CA ILE A 83 -0.09 7.13 -15.44
C ILE A 83 -1.22 8.03 -14.95
N THR A 84 -2.09 8.40 -15.89
CA THR A 84 -3.26 9.24 -15.64
C THR A 84 -4.27 8.49 -14.76
N ARG A 85 -4.84 9.23 -13.80
CA ARG A 85 -5.85 8.74 -12.86
C ARG A 85 -7.03 9.69 -12.93
N LYS A 86 -8.25 9.14 -13.03
CA LYS A 86 -9.49 9.94 -13.15
C LYS A 86 -9.77 10.83 -11.93
N ASN A 87 -9.24 10.50 -10.75
CA ASN A 87 -9.29 11.35 -9.57
C ASN A 87 -7.94 11.31 -8.85
N SER A 88 -7.27 12.46 -8.72
CA SER A 88 -6.21 12.66 -7.73
C SER A 88 -6.85 12.51 -6.35
N PHE A 89 -6.71 11.33 -5.72
CA PHE A 89 -7.27 11.03 -4.40
C PHE A 89 -6.87 12.00 -3.30
N PHE A 90 -5.79 12.75 -3.54
CA PHE A 90 -5.25 13.75 -2.63
C PHE A 90 -5.21 15.12 -3.31
N GLU A 91 -6.30 15.58 -3.92
CA GLU A 91 -6.47 17.04 -4.08
C GLU A 91 -6.78 17.65 -2.70
N PRO A 92 -5.88 18.47 -2.13
CA PRO A 92 -6.29 19.34 -1.04
C PRO A 92 -7.29 20.36 -1.57
N PRO A 93 -8.20 20.90 -0.74
CA PRO A 93 -9.07 21.97 -1.16
C PRO A 93 -8.22 23.12 -1.69
N ILE A 94 -8.51 23.51 -2.94
CA ILE A 94 -7.85 24.55 -3.72
C ILE A 94 -7.91 25.87 -2.95
N LEU A 95 -6.91 26.10 -2.09
CA LEU A 95 -6.54 27.40 -1.59
C LEU A 95 -5.13 27.69 -2.10
N ALA A 96 -5.10 28.68 -2.99
CA ALA A 96 -3.98 29.14 -3.77
C ALA A 96 -2.65 29.24 -3.00
N PHE A 97 -1.56 28.89 -3.69
CA PHE A 97 -0.15 29.15 -3.36
C PHE A 97 0.61 28.20 -2.43
N GLU A 98 0.04 27.06 -2.04
CA GLU A 98 0.84 25.90 -1.64
C GLU A 98 0.49 24.75 -2.58
N GLN A 99 1.27 24.59 -3.65
CA GLN A 99 1.34 23.29 -4.32
C GLN A 99 1.70 22.30 -3.22
N SER A 100 0.73 21.49 -2.78
CA SER A 100 0.99 20.39 -1.84
C SER A 100 2.04 19.52 -2.50
N LEU A 101 3.31 19.71 -2.11
CA LEU A 101 4.41 18.90 -2.57
C LEU A 101 3.98 17.45 -2.30
N HIS A 102 3.85 16.65 -3.36
CA HIS A 102 3.69 15.21 -3.18
C HIS A 102 4.76 14.77 -2.18
N GLN A 103 4.35 14.10 -1.11
CA GLN A 103 5.25 13.72 0.00
C GLN A 103 6.47 12.94 -0.51
N PHE A 104 6.34 12.32 -1.68
CA PHE A 104 7.40 11.66 -2.42
C PHE A 104 7.44 12.10 -3.88
N LEU A 105 8.64 12.19 -4.43
CA LEU A 105 9.00 12.36 -5.82
C LEU A 105 9.63 11.04 -6.28
N CYS A 106 9.04 10.37 -7.26
CA CYS A 106 9.63 9.15 -7.79
C CYS A 106 10.59 9.47 -8.95
N ILE A 107 11.81 8.93 -8.91
CA ILE A 107 12.75 9.02 -10.04
C ILE A 107 12.38 7.97 -11.08
N ARG A 108 12.09 8.43 -12.30
CA ARG A 108 11.91 7.55 -13.46
C ARG A 108 13.22 6.82 -13.73
N SER A 109 13.18 5.50 -13.58
CA SER A 109 14.29 4.59 -13.87
C SER A 109 14.14 4.02 -15.28
N LYS A 110 15.25 3.84 -16.00
CA LYS A 110 15.26 3.05 -17.24
C LYS A 110 14.90 1.61 -16.92
N MET A 111 14.00 1.02 -17.69
CA MET A 111 13.53 -0.35 -17.47
C MET A 111 14.00 -1.28 -18.59
N GLN A 112 14.33 -2.51 -18.20
CA GLN A 112 14.72 -3.57 -19.12
C GLN A 112 13.92 -4.83 -18.79
N LEU A 113 13.49 -5.54 -19.83
CA LEU A 113 12.94 -6.88 -19.72
C LEU A 113 13.96 -7.88 -20.27
N GLY A 114 14.70 -8.52 -19.38
CA GLY A 114 15.81 -9.40 -19.75
C GLY A 114 16.99 -8.59 -20.29
N GLN A 115 17.17 -8.60 -21.62
CA GLN A 115 18.20 -7.81 -22.32
C GLN A 115 17.60 -6.71 -23.20
N MET A 116 16.27 -6.59 -23.25
CA MET A 116 15.56 -5.61 -24.06
C MET A 116 15.32 -4.35 -23.23
N GLU A 117 15.78 -3.20 -23.71
CA GLU A 117 15.37 -1.89 -23.20
C GLU A 117 13.94 -1.61 -23.62
N LEU A 118 13.12 -1.18 -22.67
CA LEU A 118 11.74 -0.82 -22.93
C LEU A 118 11.66 0.63 -23.37
N ASP A 119 10.80 0.91 -24.35
CA ASP A 119 10.43 2.28 -24.68
C ASP A 119 9.51 2.89 -23.60
N ASP A 120 9.08 4.14 -23.80
CA ASP A 120 8.30 4.85 -22.80
C ASP A 120 6.89 4.27 -22.60
N ASP A 121 6.28 3.72 -23.65
CA ASP A 121 4.94 3.14 -23.61
C ASP A 121 4.98 1.75 -22.97
N GLU A 122 5.92 0.91 -23.39
CA GLU A 122 6.20 -0.40 -22.80
C GLU A 122 6.55 -0.28 -21.30
N THR A 123 7.37 0.71 -20.96
CA THR A 123 7.72 1.02 -19.56
C THR A 123 6.48 1.40 -18.77
N THR A 124 5.59 2.21 -19.34
CA THR A 124 4.36 2.64 -18.67
C THR A 124 3.42 1.45 -18.42
N VAL A 125 3.27 0.55 -19.40
CA VAL A 125 2.50 -0.69 -19.25
C VAL A 125 3.09 -1.57 -18.15
N LEU A 126 4.41 -1.78 -18.13
CA LEU A 126 5.07 -2.55 -17.09
C LEU A 126 4.84 -1.96 -15.70
N VAL A 127 4.96 -0.63 -15.55
CA VAL A 127 4.70 0.04 -14.28
C VAL A 127 3.25 -0.12 -13.85
N ARG A 128 2.27 -0.01 -14.75
CA ARG A 128 0.85 -0.28 -14.43
C ARG A 128 0.64 -1.71 -13.93
N VAL A 129 1.24 -2.71 -14.59
CA VAL A 129 1.14 -4.12 -14.17
C VAL A 129 1.77 -4.33 -12.79
N LEU A 130 2.96 -3.79 -12.55
CA LEU A 130 3.64 -3.89 -11.26
C LEU A 130 2.85 -3.19 -10.16
N LEU A 131 2.27 -2.04 -10.45
CA LEU A 131 1.45 -1.28 -9.54
C LEU A 131 0.17 -2.04 -9.18
N GLY A 132 -0.58 -2.54 -10.16
CA GLY A 132 -1.77 -3.36 -9.95
C GLY A 132 -1.49 -4.60 -9.11
N LYS A 133 -0.39 -5.31 -9.40
CA LYS A 133 0.05 -6.47 -8.61
C LYS A 133 0.34 -6.11 -7.15
N ASN A 134 0.98 -4.98 -6.89
CA ASN A 134 1.34 -4.56 -5.54
C ASN A 134 0.14 -4.02 -4.75
N LEU A 135 -0.78 -3.32 -5.43
CA LEU A 135 -2.08 -2.93 -4.84
C LEU A 135 -2.89 -4.16 -4.43
N MET A 136 -2.95 -5.19 -5.28
CA MET A 136 -3.62 -6.45 -4.97
C MET A 136 -3.08 -7.12 -3.72
N LYS A 137 -1.74 -7.20 -3.57
CA LYS A 137 -1.10 -7.74 -2.37
C LYS A 137 -1.53 -7.02 -1.09
N LEU A 138 -1.53 -5.68 -1.10
CA LEU A 138 -1.96 -4.89 0.06
C LEU A 138 -3.45 -5.06 0.33
N LEU A 139 -4.27 -5.10 -0.72
CA LEU A 139 -5.71 -5.31 -0.61
C LEU A 139 -6.05 -6.66 0.01
N GLU A 140 -5.40 -7.74 -0.44
CA GLU A 140 -5.55 -9.08 0.13
C GLU A 140 -5.13 -9.12 1.60
N LEU A 141 -4.01 -8.48 1.92
CA LEU A 141 -3.51 -8.39 3.29
C LEU A 141 -4.51 -7.69 4.22
N LEU A 142 -5.06 -6.55 3.81
CA LEU A 142 -6.04 -5.80 4.60
C LEU A 142 -7.39 -6.51 4.69
N LYS A 143 -7.82 -7.22 3.63
CA LYS A 143 -9.02 -8.05 3.67
C LYS A 143 -8.89 -9.19 4.69
N ALA A 144 -7.72 -9.84 4.74
CA ALA A 144 -7.42 -10.88 5.72
C ALA A 144 -7.33 -10.32 7.16
N LEU A 145 -6.78 -9.12 7.32
CA LEU A 145 -6.78 -8.42 8.59
C LEU A 145 -8.20 -8.10 9.07
N ARG A 146 -9.04 -7.60 8.16
CA ARG A 146 -10.46 -7.32 8.43
C ARG A 146 -11.23 -8.58 8.85
N SER A 147 -11.01 -9.72 8.20
CA SER A 147 -11.68 -10.97 8.62
C SER A 147 -11.28 -11.37 10.04
N LEU A 148 -10.01 -11.23 10.40
CA LEU A 148 -9.56 -11.48 11.78
C LEU A 148 -10.23 -10.56 12.80
N TYR A 149 -10.39 -9.26 12.50
CA TYR A 149 -11.09 -8.35 13.41
C TYR A 149 -12.56 -8.74 13.61
N LYS A 150 -13.24 -9.16 12.53
CA LYS A 150 -14.62 -9.65 12.61
C LYS A 150 -14.74 -10.92 13.45
N GLU A 151 -13.81 -11.86 13.31
CA GLU A 151 -13.74 -13.09 14.13
C GLU A 151 -13.52 -12.78 15.62
N CYS A 152 -12.59 -11.86 15.94
CA CYS A 152 -12.32 -11.45 17.32
C CYS A 152 -13.47 -10.64 17.95
N GLY A 153 -14.17 -9.80 17.17
CA GLY A 153 -15.30 -9.02 17.65
C GLY A 153 -16.52 -9.88 18.04
N GLN A 154 -16.64 -11.08 17.47
CA GLN A 154 -17.72 -12.03 17.79
C GLN A 154 -17.45 -12.85 19.06
N SER A 155 -16.18 -13.10 19.41
CA SER A 155 -15.79 -13.95 20.55
C SER A 155 -15.69 -13.21 21.88
N HIS A 156 -15.39 -11.91 21.88
CA HIS A 156 -15.22 -11.12 23.10
C HIS A 156 -16.28 -10.02 23.26
N ARG A 157 -17.45 -10.37 23.83
CA ARG A 157 -18.50 -9.38 24.21
C ARG A 157 -18.09 -8.36 25.28
N ALA A 158 -16.89 -8.46 25.88
CA ALA A 158 -16.45 -7.59 26.99
C ALA A 158 -15.37 -6.54 26.63
N GLY A 159 -14.77 -6.59 25.42
CA GLY A 159 -13.65 -5.71 25.01
C GLY A 159 -13.94 -4.81 23.80
N VAL A 160 -15.23 -4.49 23.58
CA VAL A 160 -15.80 -4.09 22.28
C VAL A 160 -15.42 -2.66 21.83
N SER A 161 -14.90 -1.81 22.72
CA SER A 161 -14.70 -0.38 22.43
C SER A 161 -13.41 -0.08 21.67
N GLY A 162 -12.32 -0.81 21.92
CA GLY A 162 -11.02 -0.57 21.26
C GLY A 162 -10.93 -1.14 19.84
N LEU A 163 -11.51 -2.32 19.61
CA LEU A 163 -11.46 -3.02 18.31
C LEU A 163 -12.33 -2.34 17.25
N ARG A 164 -13.51 -1.81 17.61
CA ARG A 164 -14.38 -1.08 16.66
C ARG A 164 -13.77 0.23 16.16
N ALA A 165 -12.97 0.91 16.97
CA ALA A 165 -12.22 2.09 16.55
C ALA A 165 -11.14 1.75 15.51
N CYS A 166 -10.70 0.50 15.45
CA CYS A 166 -9.66 0.00 14.55
C CYS A 166 -10.20 -0.54 13.22
N GLU A 167 -11.49 -0.87 13.13
CA GLU A 167 -12.12 -1.39 11.90
C GLU A 167 -12.40 -0.30 10.86
N ALA A 168 -12.85 0.88 11.29
CA ALA A 168 -13.18 1.99 10.39
C ALA A 168 -11.98 2.48 9.55
N PRO A 169 -10.75 2.62 10.10
CA PRO A 169 -9.56 2.94 9.31
C PRO A 169 -9.24 1.86 8.26
N VAL A 170 -9.42 0.58 8.60
CA VAL A 170 -9.12 -0.55 7.68
C VAL A 170 -10.05 -0.54 6.48
N GLU A 171 -11.36 -0.37 6.70
CA GLU A 171 -12.34 -0.34 5.60
C GLU A 171 -12.12 0.89 4.69
N SER A 172 -11.77 2.03 5.27
CA SER A 172 -11.43 3.23 4.49
C SER A 172 -10.22 2.99 3.58
N ILE A 173 -9.17 2.35 4.08
CA ILE A 173 -7.96 2.06 3.28
C ILE A 173 -8.26 0.99 2.21
N ILE A 174 -9.04 -0.05 2.54
CA ILE A 174 -9.49 -1.05 1.55
C ILE A 174 -10.24 -0.38 0.40
N HIS A 175 -11.17 0.53 0.72
CA HIS A 175 -11.93 1.26 -0.30
C HIS A 175 -11.00 2.13 -1.17
N ARG A 176 -10.08 2.88 -0.56
CA ARG A 176 -9.11 3.70 -1.29
C ARG A 176 -8.21 2.89 -2.20
N LEU A 177 -7.72 1.72 -1.76
CA LEU A 177 -6.94 0.80 -2.61
C LEU A 177 -7.75 0.28 -3.79
N ALA A 178 -9.01 -0.11 -3.57
CA ALA A 178 -9.87 -0.61 -4.63
C ALA A 178 -10.14 0.46 -5.70
N VAL A 179 -10.50 1.67 -5.29
CA VAL A 179 -10.74 2.77 -6.22
C VAL A 179 -9.43 3.18 -6.91
N PHE A 180 -8.27 3.10 -6.24
CA PHE A 180 -6.97 3.36 -6.88
C PHE A 180 -6.70 2.34 -7.99
N MET A 181 -6.94 1.05 -7.73
CA MET A 181 -6.80 0.00 -8.74
C MET A 181 -7.71 0.23 -9.94
N GLU A 182 -8.98 0.58 -9.71
CA GLU A 182 -9.93 0.87 -10.80
C GLU A 182 -9.43 2.02 -11.69
N GLN A 183 -8.76 3.03 -11.13
CA GLN A 183 -8.29 4.17 -11.90
C GLN A 183 -7.10 3.87 -12.81
N ILE A 184 -6.22 2.94 -12.42
CA ILE A 184 -5.04 2.61 -13.21
C ILE A 184 -5.31 1.58 -14.31
N ASP A 185 -6.46 0.88 -14.23
CA ASP A 185 -6.90 -0.15 -15.18
C ASP A 185 -7.65 0.45 -16.39
N VAL A 186 -8.17 1.67 -16.26
CA VAL A 186 -9.17 2.26 -17.17
C VAL A 186 -8.61 2.80 -18.51
N GLU A 187 -7.29 2.82 -18.70
CA GLU A 187 -6.68 3.39 -19.92
C GLU A 187 -6.15 2.38 -20.93
N SER A 188 -6.38 1.08 -20.75
CA SER A 188 -6.04 0.09 -21.78
C SER A 188 -7.12 -0.07 -22.87
N GLY A 189 -8.06 0.88 -23.00
CA GLY A 189 -9.28 0.71 -23.79
C GLY A 189 -9.69 1.88 -24.70
N MET A 190 -8.82 2.85 -24.96
CA MET A 190 -9.13 3.97 -25.87
C MET A 190 -7.99 4.25 -26.85
N GLU A 191 -7.68 3.30 -27.74
CA GLU A 191 -6.95 3.58 -28.99
C GLU A 191 -7.52 2.87 -30.24
N ASP A 192 -8.72 2.27 -30.16
CA ASP A 192 -9.41 1.68 -31.32
C ASP A 192 -10.74 2.39 -31.64
N ALA A 193 -10.72 3.72 -31.71
CA ALA A 193 -11.90 4.47 -32.14
C ALA A 193 -11.56 5.82 -32.79
N GLU A 194 -10.70 5.83 -33.82
CA GLU A 194 -10.69 6.90 -34.82
C GLU A 194 -10.23 6.33 -36.17
N GLY A 195 -11.21 5.97 -37.00
CA GLY A 195 -10.98 5.37 -38.30
C GLY A 195 -12.28 5.10 -39.05
N ASP A 196 -13.02 6.15 -39.37
CA ASP A 196 -13.82 6.29 -40.60
C ASP A 196 -14.14 7.78 -40.87
#